data_AF-A0A3B1CHV6-F1
#
_entry.id   AF-A0A3B1CHV6-F1
#
_cell.length_a   1.000
_cell.length_b   1.000
_cell.length_c   1.000
_cell.angle_alpha   90.00
_cell.angle_beta   90.00
_cell.angle_gamma   90.00
#
_symmetry.space_group_name_H-M   'P 1'
#
loop_
_entity.id
_entity.type
_entity.pdbx_description
1 polymer ?
#
loop_
_entity_poly.entity_id
_entity_poly.type
_entity_poly.pdbx_seq_one_letter_code
_entity_poly.pdbx_strand_id
1 'polypeptide(L)'
;MRFVADLHIHSKYSRATSREMSPESLWRWGQLKGINVIGTGDFTHPSWIKELQEKLEPTGNGLFRLKDGFKTDDVPDSCRADLFFLLSAEISCIYGKGGRTRKIHSIIFVPDFSAAARINTALSKIGNLNADGRPILGLDAKKLLKIVMDASADAMLVPAHAWTPHFSVFGAMSGFDSLEECFEELTPHIHAIETGLSSDPRMNRRLSQLDGITLISNSDAHSPR
;
A
#
# COMPACT_ATOMS: atom_id res chain seq x y z
N MET A 1 21.56 1.28 -9.86
CA MET A 1 20.52 0.82 -10.80
C MET A 1 19.30 1.71 -10.64
N ARG A 2 18.65 2.13 -11.73
CA ARG A 2 17.41 2.95 -11.70
C ARG A 2 16.22 2.06 -12.02
N PHE A 3 15.11 2.23 -11.30
CA PHE A 3 13.87 1.48 -11.52
C PHE A 3 12.64 2.38 -11.33
N VAL A 4 11.50 1.94 -11.85
CA VAL A 4 10.19 2.57 -11.64
C VAL A 4 9.34 1.63 -10.79
N ALA A 5 8.61 2.19 -9.84
CA ALA A 5 7.73 1.43 -8.97
C ALA A 5 6.33 2.05 -8.91
N ASP A 6 5.33 1.19 -8.74
CA ASP A 6 3.97 1.55 -8.38
C ASP A 6 3.53 0.68 -7.20
N LEU A 7 3.52 1.25 -6.00
CA LEU A 7 3.45 0.50 -4.75
C LEU A 7 2.06 0.50 -4.11
N HIS A 8 1.11 1.24 -4.70
CA HIS A 8 -0.26 1.35 -4.22
C HIS A 8 -1.25 0.99 -5.34
N ILE A 9 -1.79 -0.22 -5.23
CA ILE A 9 -2.82 -0.75 -6.13
C ILE A 9 -3.80 -1.59 -5.31
N HIS A 10 -4.91 -1.97 -5.94
CA HIS A 10 -5.90 -2.86 -5.37
C HIS A 10 -6.11 -4.15 -6.16
N SER A 11 -6.35 -5.24 -5.45
CA SER A 11 -6.69 -6.53 -6.04
C SER A 11 -8.17 -6.58 -6.45
N LYS A 12 -8.54 -7.63 -7.19
CA LYS A 12 -9.95 -7.94 -7.52
C LYS A 12 -10.88 -8.15 -6.31
N TYR A 13 -10.34 -8.21 -5.08
CA TYR A 13 -11.10 -8.35 -3.84
C TYR A 13 -11.48 -7.01 -3.21
N SER A 14 -10.90 -5.90 -3.66
CA SER A 14 -11.32 -4.56 -3.26
C SER A 14 -12.61 -4.14 -3.97
N ARG A 15 -13.44 -3.34 -3.29
CA ARG A 15 -14.63 -2.74 -3.91
C ARG A 15 -14.25 -1.87 -5.11
N ALA A 16 -15.15 -1.82 -6.09
CA ALA A 16 -15.01 -1.03 -7.32
C ALA A 16 -13.69 -1.27 -8.09
N THR A 17 -13.10 -2.45 -7.93
CA THR A 17 -11.86 -2.85 -8.60
C THR A 17 -12.15 -3.88 -9.68
N SER A 18 -11.42 -3.83 -10.80
CA SER A 18 -11.57 -4.77 -11.91
C SER A 18 -11.31 -6.22 -11.47
N ARG A 19 -12.12 -7.15 -12.00
CA ARG A 19 -11.90 -8.59 -11.82
C ARG A 19 -10.59 -9.08 -12.44
N GLU A 20 -10.02 -8.29 -13.36
CA GLU A 20 -8.74 -8.57 -14.01
C GLU A 20 -7.53 -8.25 -13.11
N MET A 21 -7.69 -7.63 -11.94
CA MET A 21 -6.59 -7.36 -11.00
C MET A 21 -6.07 -8.65 -10.34
N SER A 22 -5.30 -9.43 -11.10
CA SER A 22 -4.60 -10.65 -10.69
C SER A 22 -3.07 -10.48 -10.82
N PRO A 23 -2.24 -11.31 -10.17
CA PRO A 23 -0.78 -11.17 -10.26
C PRO A 23 -0.25 -11.29 -11.70
N GLU A 24 -0.89 -12.12 -12.53
CA GLU A 24 -0.55 -12.29 -13.95
C GLU A 24 -0.85 -11.04 -14.77
N SER A 25 -2.04 -10.46 -14.61
CA SER A 25 -2.41 -9.23 -15.29
C SER A 25 -1.50 -8.07 -14.87
N LEU A 26 -1.23 -7.94 -13.57
CA LEU A 26 -0.34 -6.90 -13.04
C LEU A 26 1.07 -7.05 -13.57
N TRP A 27 1.61 -8.28 -13.62
CA TRP A 27 2.90 -8.54 -14.23
C TRP A 27 2.89 -8.11 -15.70
N ARG A 28 1.92 -8.59 -16.50
CA ARG A 28 1.82 -8.30 -17.93
C ARG A 28 1.73 -6.80 -18.20
N TRP A 29 0.83 -6.09 -17.54
CA TRP A 29 0.64 -4.65 -17.77
C TRP A 29 1.78 -3.82 -17.19
N GLY A 30 2.41 -4.28 -16.10
CA GLY A 30 3.65 -3.71 -15.60
C GLY A 30 4.78 -3.74 -16.62
N GLN A 31 4.95 -4.86 -17.34
CA GLN A 31 5.89 -4.96 -18.47
C GLN A 31 5.58 -3.92 -19.55
N LEU A 32 4.32 -3.87 -20.00
CA LEU A 32 3.88 -2.94 -21.05
C LEU A 32 4.03 -1.47 -20.65
N LYS A 33 3.85 -1.17 -19.36
CA LYS A 33 3.98 0.18 -18.79
C LYS A 33 5.44 0.57 -18.51
N GLY A 34 6.35 -0.40 -18.39
CA GLY A 34 7.75 -0.17 -18.00
C GLY A 34 7.95 -0.02 -16.49
N ILE A 35 7.12 -0.68 -15.67
CA ILE A 35 7.25 -0.71 -14.21
C ILE A 35 8.09 -1.91 -13.81
N ASN A 36 9.07 -1.70 -12.93
CA ASN A 36 9.97 -2.75 -12.45
C ASN A 36 9.54 -3.35 -11.12
N VAL A 37 8.85 -2.58 -10.25
CA VAL A 37 8.38 -3.06 -8.95
C VAL A 37 6.92 -2.67 -8.76
N ILE A 38 6.07 -3.65 -8.48
CA ILE A 38 4.64 -3.44 -8.23
C ILE A 38 4.31 -3.85 -6.79
N GLY A 39 3.61 -3.00 -6.05
CA GLY A 39 2.99 -3.39 -4.79
C GLY A 39 1.91 -4.43 -5.05
N THR A 40 1.78 -5.48 -4.24
CA THR A 40 0.75 -6.50 -4.50
C THR A 40 -0.68 -5.99 -4.27
N GLY A 41 -0.83 -4.97 -3.42
CA GLY A 41 -2.13 -4.59 -2.85
C GLY A 41 -2.71 -5.68 -1.95
N ASP A 42 -3.60 -5.26 -1.06
CA ASP A 42 -4.59 -6.09 -0.36
C ASP A 42 -4.09 -7.40 0.31
N PHE A 43 -2.82 -7.53 0.72
CA PHE A 43 -2.33 -8.79 1.32
C PHE A 43 -3.12 -9.19 2.60
N THR A 44 -3.90 -8.29 3.17
CA THR A 44 -4.77 -8.59 4.32
C THR A 44 -5.96 -9.48 3.96
N HIS A 45 -6.36 -9.53 2.69
CA HIS A 45 -7.50 -10.33 2.26
C HIS A 45 -7.12 -11.83 2.16
N PRO A 46 -7.80 -12.74 2.89
CA PRO A 46 -7.36 -14.14 2.99
C PRO A 46 -7.32 -14.90 1.66
N SER A 47 -8.25 -14.64 0.75
CA SER A 47 -8.22 -15.27 -0.58
C SER A 47 -7.10 -14.71 -1.45
N TRP A 48 -6.75 -13.42 -1.28
CA TRP A 48 -5.71 -12.79 -2.08
C TRP A 48 -4.32 -13.24 -1.63
N ILE A 49 -4.05 -13.26 -0.33
CA ILE A 49 -2.74 -13.72 0.17
C ILE A 49 -2.47 -15.18 -0.20
N LYS A 50 -3.50 -16.04 -0.24
CA LYS A 50 -3.37 -17.42 -0.73
C LYS A 50 -2.95 -17.45 -2.20
N GLU A 51 -3.59 -16.64 -3.04
CA GLU A 51 -3.24 -16.51 -4.47
C GLU A 51 -1.81 -15.97 -4.65
N LEU A 52 -1.40 -14.98 -3.85
CA LEU A 52 -0.03 -14.46 -3.85
C LEU A 52 0.98 -15.55 -3.47
N GLN A 53 0.73 -16.33 -2.42
CA GLN A 53 1.61 -17.42 -1.98
C GLN A 53 1.71 -18.55 -3.03
N GLU A 54 0.63 -18.80 -3.76
CA GLU A 54 0.61 -19.78 -4.85
C GLU A 54 1.44 -19.31 -6.04
N LYS A 55 1.32 -18.04 -6.42
CA LYS A 55 1.82 -17.52 -7.71
C LYS A 55 3.17 -16.82 -7.62
N LEU A 56 3.55 -16.33 -6.44
CA LEU A 56 4.79 -15.59 -6.24
C LEU A 56 5.86 -16.46 -5.57
N GLU A 57 7.11 -16.18 -5.89
CA GLU A 57 8.28 -16.77 -5.24
C GLU A 57 9.25 -15.69 -4.75
N PRO A 58 9.89 -15.87 -3.57
CA PRO A 58 10.79 -14.88 -3.01
C PRO A 58 12.10 -14.80 -3.79
N THR A 59 12.67 -13.60 -3.88
CA THR A 59 13.98 -13.37 -4.52
C THR A 59 15.13 -13.15 -3.53
N GLY A 60 14.85 -13.24 -2.22
CA GLY A 60 15.84 -13.20 -1.14
C GLY A 60 16.17 -11.80 -0.61
N ASN A 61 15.57 -10.74 -1.15
CA ASN A 61 15.82 -9.34 -0.76
C ASN A 61 14.53 -8.57 -0.40
N GLY A 62 13.50 -9.28 0.06
CA GLY A 62 12.18 -8.71 0.34
C GLY A 62 11.27 -8.50 -0.87
N LEU A 63 11.77 -8.80 -2.08
CA LEU A 63 10.98 -8.79 -3.31
C LEU A 63 10.59 -10.19 -3.75
N PHE A 64 9.55 -10.25 -4.57
CA PHE A 64 8.99 -11.46 -5.12
C PHE A 64 8.97 -11.40 -6.65
N ARG A 65 8.92 -12.56 -7.31
CA ARG A 65 8.68 -12.67 -8.75
C ARG A 65 7.46 -13.54 -8.99
N LEU A 66 6.75 -13.26 -10.08
CA LEU A 66 5.74 -14.18 -10.59
C LEU A 66 6.45 -15.46 -11.06
N LYS A 67 6.00 -16.64 -10.62
CA LYS A 67 6.56 -17.91 -11.07
C LYS A 67 6.34 -18.08 -12.57
N ASP A 68 7.28 -18.72 -13.25
CA ASP A 68 7.30 -18.81 -14.71
C ASP A 68 6.01 -19.42 -15.30
N GLY A 69 5.42 -20.41 -14.64
CA GLY A 69 4.18 -21.05 -15.09
C GLY A 69 2.93 -20.16 -15.12
N PHE A 70 2.98 -18.95 -14.54
CA PHE A 70 1.88 -17.98 -14.55
C PHE A 70 2.16 -16.78 -15.48
N LYS A 71 3.32 -16.71 -16.14
CA LYS A 71 3.66 -15.63 -17.08
C LYS A 71 2.98 -15.87 -18.42
N THR A 72 2.67 -14.78 -19.13
CA THR A 72 2.10 -14.84 -20.48
C THR A 72 3.17 -14.51 -21.53
N ASP A 73 3.09 -15.17 -22.69
CA ASP A 73 4.04 -14.98 -23.80
C ASP A 73 3.71 -13.78 -24.70
N ASP A 74 2.60 -13.09 -24.46
CA ASP A 74 2.06 -12.03 -25.30
C ASP A 74 2.65 -10.62 -25.02
N VAL A 75 3.70 -10.53 -24.21
CA VAL A 75 4.47 -9.31 -23.98
C VAL A 75 5.48 -9.13 -25.12
N PRO A 76 5.46 -8.01 -25.88
CA PRO A 76 6.45 -7.72 -26.91
C PRO A 76 7.88 -7.70 -26.36
N ASP A 77 8.84 -8.22 -27.12
CA ASP A 77 10.24 -8.30 -26.67
C ASP A 77 10.82 -6.96 -26.22
N SER A 78 10.41 -5.85 -26.86
CA SER A 78 10.82 -4.49 -26.49
C SER A 78 10.33 -4.03 -25.11
N CYS A 79 9.33 -4.71 -24.54
CA CYS A 79 8.75 -4.42 -23.23
C CYS A 79 9.20 -5.41 -22.15
N ARG A 80 9.87 -6.51 -22.53
CA ARG A 80 10.28 -7.55 -21.58
C ARG A 80 11.40 -7.04 -20.68
N ALA A 81 11.18 -7.08 -19.37
CA ALA A 81 12.13 -6.68 -18.35
C ALA A 81 11.91 -7.47 -17.05
N ASP A 82 12.89 -7.40 -16.15
CA ASP A 82 12.69 -7.88 -14.79
C ASP A 82 11.61 -7.04 -14.10
N LEU A 83 10.57 -7.73 -13.61
CA LEU A 83 9.51 -7.17 -12.78
C LEU A 83 9.39 -7.97 -11.50
N PHE A 84 9.29 -7.23 -10.40
CA PHE A 84 9.19 -7.75 -9.06
C PHE A 84 7.92 -7.25 -8.38
N PHE A 85 7.50 -7.98 -7.35
CA PHE A 85 6.43 -7.60 -6.46
C PHE A 85 6.97 -7.28 -5.07
N LEU A 86 6.40 -6.27 -4.43
CA LEU A 86 6.56 -5.97 -3.00
C LEU A 86 5.22 -6.22 -2.31
N LEU A 87 5.21 -6.93 -1.19
CA LEU A 87 3.95 -7.15 -0.47
C LEU A 87 3.45 -5.82 0.10
N SER A 88 2.28 -5.38 -0.37
CA SER A 88 1.62 -4.16 0.10
C SER A 88 0.14 -4.36 0.39
N ALA A 89 -0.41 -3.53 1.28
CA ALA A 89 -1.84 -3.45 1.56
C ALA A 89 -2.22 -2.03 1.99
N GLU A 90 -3.44 -1.60 1.67
CA GLU A 90 -4.02 -0.36 2.21
C GLU A 90 -5.04 -0.71 3.30
N ILE A 91 -5.01 0.01 4.41
CA ILE A 91 -5.99 -0.13 5.51
C ILE A 91 -6.76 1.17 5.66
N SER A 92 -8.09 1.07 5.78
CA SER A 92 -8.95 2.23 6.06
C SER A 92 -9.25 2.32 7.56
N CYS A 93 -8.58 3.27 8.23
CA CYS A 93 -8.76 3.56 9.64
C CYS A 93 -9.88 4.59 9.84
N ILE A 94 -10.96 4.21 10.55
CA ILE A 94 -12.05 5.12 10.92
C ILE A 94 -12.22 5.12 12.45
N TYR A 95 -11.96 6.26 13.10
CA TYR A 95 -11.90 6.34 14.56
C TYR A 95 -12.13 7.77 15.07
N GLY A 96 -12.47 7.93 16.35
CA GLY A 96 -12.57 9.24 16.99
C GLY A 96 -11.23 9.69 17.56
N LYS A 97 -10.78 10.91 17.24
CA LYS A 97 -9.59 11.53 17.84
C LYS A 97 -9.64 13.06 17.76
N GLY A 98 -9.30 13.74 18.85
CA GLY A 98 -9.38 15.20 18.94
C GLY A 98 -10.81 15.74 18.78
N GLY A 99 -11.80 15.03 19.31
CA GLY A 99 -13.23 15.42 19.22
C GLY A 99 -13.86 15.31 17.83
N ARG A 100 -13.16 14.72 16.85
CA ARG A 100 -13.65 14.53 15.47
C ARG A 100 -13.54 13.07 15.04
N THR A 101 -14.39 12.65 14.11
CA THR A 101 -14.23 11.38 13.40
C THR A 101 -13.15 11.55 12.33
N ARG A 102 -12.08 10.76 12.45
CA ARG A 102 -10.97 10.70 11.51
C ARG A 102 -11.15 9.52 10.58
N LYS A 103 -10.80 9.72 9.31
CA LYS A 103 -10.79 8.68 8.28
C LYS A 103 -9.47 8.80 7.55
N ILE A 104 -8.62 7.80 7.72
CA ILE A 104 -7.24 7.84 7.24
C ILE A 104 -6.93 6.51 6.56
N HIS A 105 -6.42 6.58 5.34
CA HIS A 105 -5.86 5.43 4.67
C HIS A 105 -4.36 5.36 4.87
N SER A 106 -3.83 4.14 4.96
CA SER A 106 -2.42 3.90 5.17
C SER A 106 -1.98 2.67 4.40
N ILE A 107 -0.93 2.85 3.59
CA ILE A 107 -0.26 1.78 2.87
C ILE A 107 0.74 1.13 3.81
N ILE A 108 0.82 -0.19 3.77
CA ILE A 108 1.75 -0.99 4.54
C ILE A 108 2.63 -1.75 3.56
N PHE A 109 3.93 -1.74 3.78
CA PHE A 109 4.90 -2.59 3.09
C PHE A 109 5.49 -3.59 4.07
N VAL A 110 5.67 -4.84 3.64
CA VAL A 110 6.28 -5.89 4.46
C VAL A 110 7.29 -6.70 3.65
N PRO A 111 8.36 -7.21 4.29
CA PRO A 111 9.43 -7.92 3.59
C PRO A 111 9.04 -9.33 3.15
N ASP A 112 8.09 -9.96 3.87
CA ASP A 112 7.75 -11.36 3.65
C ASP A 112 6.32 -11.71 4.12
N PHE A 113 5.87 -12.91 3.74
CA PHE A 113 4.55 -13.43 4.11
C PHE A 113 4.40 -13.71 5.62
N SER A 114 5.49 -13.89 6.38
CA SER A 114 5.41 -14.06 7.82
C SER A 114 5.12 -12.74 8.53
N ALA A 115 5.71 -11.63 8.08
CA ALA A 115 5.35 -10.29 8.52
C ALA A 115 3.90 -9.96 8.15
N ALA A 116 3.47 -10.26 6.92
CA ALA A 116 2.06 -10.13 6.52
C ALA A 116 1.12 -10.92 7.44
N ALA A 117 1.47 -12.17 7.79
CA ALA A 117 0.67 -13.01 8.67
C ALA A 117 0.56 -12.47 10.10
N ARG A 118 1.63 -11.87 10.65
CA ARG A 118 1.61 -11.21 11.96
C ARG A 118 0.65 -10.02 11.97
N ILE A 119 0.69 -9.18 10.92
CA ILE A 119 -0.24 -8.07 10.74
C ILE A 119 -1.68 -8.59 10.62
N ASN A 120 -1.94 -9.58 9.75
CA ASN A 120 -3.28 -10.14 9.57
C ASN A 120 -3.84 -10.70 10.88
N THR A 121 -3.02 -11.37 11.69
CA THR A 121 -3.42 -11.90 13.00
C THR A 121 -3.77 -10.80 14.00
N ALA A 122 -3.06 -9.66 13.97
CA ALA A 122 -3.37 -8.52 14.82
C ALA A 122 -4.66 -7.83 14.36
N LEU A 123 -4.81 -7.58 13.06
CA LEU A 123 -5.95 -6.87 12.49
C LEU A 123 -7.25 -7.71 12.54
N SER A 124 -7.16 -9.04 12.44
CA SER A 124 -8.34 -9.92 12.52
C SER A 124 -9.03 -9.90 13.90
N LYS A 125 -8.31 -9.46 14.94
CA LYS A 125 -8.88 -9.26 16.29
C LYS A 125 -9.69 -7.95 16.39
N ILE A 126 -9.57 -7.07 15.40
CA ILE A 126 -10.15 -5.73 15.39
C ILE A 126 -11.37 -5.66 14.46
N GLY A 127 -11.30 -6.30 13.30
CA GLY A 127 -12.40 -6.30 12.35
C GLY A 127 -12.29 -7.38 11.26
N ASN A 128 -13.22 -7.33 10.31
CA ASN A 128 -13.35 -8.36 9.29
C ASN A 128 -12.44 -8.07 8.07
N LEU A 129 -11.44 -8.93 7.86
CA LEU A 129 -10.52 -8.85 6.72
C LEU A 129 -11.04 -9.51 5.44
N ASN A 130 -12.16 -10.24 5.50
CA ASN A 130 -12.72 -10.96 4.35
C ASN A 130 -13.71 -10.11 3.52
N ALA A 131 -14.11 -8.94 4.03
CA ALA A 131 -15.20 -8.17 3.43
C ALA A 131 -14.77 -7.33 2.22
N ASP A 132 -13.48 -6.97 2.16
CA ASP A 132 -12.90 -6.06 1.19
C ASP A 132 -11.38 -6.25 1.15
N GLY A 133 -10.76 -6.03 -0.01
CA GLY A 133 -9.30 -5.99 -0.15
C GLY A 133 -8.66 -4.89 0.70
N ARG A 134 -9.37 -3.76 0.88
CA ARG A 134 -9.07 -2.72 1.86
C ARG A 134 -9.99 -2.85 3.07
N PRO A 135 -9.56 -3.52 4.16
CA PRO A 135 -10.38 -3.63 5.35
C PRO A 135 -10.62 -2.25 5.98
N ILE A 136 -11.88 -2.00 6.35
CA ILE A 136 -12.30 -0.80 7.07
C ILE A 136 -12.38 -1.16 8.55
N LEU A 137 -11.51 -0.55 9.36
CA LEU A 137 -11.31 -0.91 10.75
C LEU A 137 -11.56 0.29 11.66
N GLY A 138 -12.24 0.03 12.77
CA GLY A 138 -12.40 0.95 13.91
C GLY A 138 -11.08 1.15 14.67
N LEU A 139 -10.03 1.59 13.98
CA LEU A 139 -8.65 1.54 14.44
C LEU A 139 -7.96 2.89 14.27
N ASP A 140 -7.29 3.35 15.32
CA ASP A 140 -6.43 4.53 15.29
C ASP A 140 -5.19 4.29 14.40
N ALA A 141 -4.85 5.23 13.52
CA ALA A 141 -3.71 5.13 12.60
C ALA A 141 -2.37 4.98 13.34
N LYS A 142 -2.22 5.60 14.52
CA LYS A 142 -1.05 5.41 15.39
C LYS A 142 -0.96 3.97 15.90
N LYS A 143 -2.09 3.37 16.27
CA LYS A 143 -2.12 1.95 16.69
C LYS A 143 -1.82 1.02 15.52
N LEU A 144 -2.28 1.34 14.32
CA LEU A 144 -1.90 0.62 13.11
C LEU A 144 -0.39 0.68 12.89
N LEU A 145 0.22 1.87 12.98
CA LEU A 145 1.68 2.02 12.88
C LEU A 145 2.41 1.13 13.89
N LYS A 146 1.95 1.08 15.14
CA LYS A 146 2.54 0.18 16.16
C LYS A 146 2.45 -1.29 15.76
N ILE A 147 1.31 -1.75 15.24
CA ILE A 147 1.12 -3.12 14.74
C ILE A 147 2.11 -3.44 13.61
N VAL A 148 2.29 -2.50 12.68
CA VAL A 148 3.23 -2.65 11.56
C VAL A 148 4.66 -2.78 12.05
N MET A 149 5.10 -1.89 12.95
CA MET A 149 6.45 -1.92 13.54
C MET A 149 6.71 -3.19 14.35
N ASP A 150 5.71 -3.69 15.08
CA ASP A 150 5.83 -4.94 15.85
C ASP A 150 5.87 -6.18 14.94
N ALA A 151 5.33 -6.07 13.72
CA ALA A 151 5.36 -7.16 12.77
C ALA A 151 6.75 -7.33 12.14
N SER A 152 7.50 -6.27 11.84
CA SER A 152 8.88 -6.39 11.37
C SER A 152 9.61 -5.06 11.49
N ALA A 153 10.92 -5.10 11.75
CA ALA A 153 11.78 -3.92 11.68
C ALA A 153 11.86 -3.33 10.26
N ASP A 154 11.68 -4.17 9.24
CA ASP A 154 11.68 -3.77 7.82
C ASP A 154 10.27 -3.51 7.27
N ALA A 155 9.24 -3.51 8.12
CA ALA A 155 7.90 -3.11 7.72
C ALA A 155 7.74 -1.59 7.82
N MET A 156 7.01 -1.00 6.87
CA MET A 156 6.81 0.44 6.81
C MET A 156 5.35 0.78 6.61
N LEU A 157 4.88 1.83 7.29
CA LEU A 157 3.58 2.44 7.03
C LEU A 157 3.80 3.79 6.33
N VAL A 158 3.01 4.04 5.29
CA VAL A 158 2.99 5.30 4.54
C VAL A 158 1.56 5.83 4.53
N PRO A 159 1.30 7.06 5.01
CA PRO A 159 0.00 7.72 4.83
C PRO A 159 -0.34 7.80 3.33
N ALA A 160 -1.47 7.19 2.95
CA ALA A 160 -1.91 7.13 1.56
C ALA A 160 -2.44 8.49 1.10
N HIS A 161 -2.23 8.79 -0.19
CA HIS A 161 -2.77 9.93 -0.92
C HIS A 161 -3.03 11.17 -0.06
N ALA A 162 -1.99 11.71 0.58
CA ALA A 162 -2.05 12.52 1.81
C ALA A 162 -2.98 13.74 1.76
N TRP A 163 -3.26 14.26 0.57
CA TRP A 163 -4.05 15.48 0.32
C TRP A 163 -5.43 15.26 -0.29
N THR A 164 -5.82 14.02 -0.61
CA THR A 164 -7.16 13.76 -1.13
C THR A 164 -8.20 14.21 -0.07
N PRO A 165 -9.26 14.96 -0.44
CA PRO A 165 -10.14 15.61 0.56
C PRO A 165 -10.75 14.67 1.59
N HIS A 166 -10.96 13.40 1.21
CA HIS A 166 -11.45 12.33 2.06
C HIS A 166 -10.35 11.29 2.31
N PHE A 167 -10.49 10.57 3.43
CA PHE A 167 -9.67 9.40 3.76
C PHE A 167 -8.14 9.63 3.83
N SER A 168 -7.70 10.88 3.98
CA SER A 168 -6.28 11.24 3.90
C SER A 168 -5.81 11.96 5.14
N VAL A 169 -4.52 11.83 5.47
CA VAL A 169 -3.96 12.40 6.70
C VAL A 169 -4.07 13.93 6.76
N PHE A 170 -4.00 14.64 5.62
CA PHE A 170 -4.23 16.09 5.53
C PHE A 170 -5.51 16.43 4.76
N GLY A 171 -6.44 15.47 4.62
CA GLY A 171 -7.68 15.67 3.88
C GLY A 171 -8.59 16.69 4.57
N ALA A 172 -9.15 17.63 3.80
CA ALA A 172 -9.94 18.74 4.32
C ALA A 172 -11.19 18.33 5.14
N MET A 173 -11.71 17.10 4.96
CA MET A 173 -12.95 16.66 5.60
C MET A 173 -12.75 15.92 6.93
N SER A 174 -11.66 15.17 7.06
CA SER A 174 -11.44 14.27 8.21
C SER A 174 -9.98 14.05 8.59
N GLY A 175 -9.05 14.75 7.93
CA GLY A 175 -7.61 14.72 8.20
C GLY A 175 -7.20 15.64 9.35
N PHE A 176 -5.93 15.64 9.68
CA PHE A 176 -5.25 16.42 10.71
C PHE A 176 -4.50 17.61 10.11
N ASP A 177 -4.06 18.53 10.96
CA ASP A 177 -3.27 19.69 10.51
C ASP A 177 -1.75 19.40 10.50
N SER A 178 -1.33 18.30 11.15
CA SER A 178 0.07 17.84 11.22
C SER A 178 0.17 16.31 11.35
N LEU A 179 1.36 15.74 11.08
CA LEU A 179 1.60 14.31 11.31
C LEU A 179 1.67 14.00 12.82
N GLU A 180 2.18 14.94 13.62
CA GLU A 180 2.26 14.92 15.08
C GLU A 180 0.88 14.76 15.72
N GLU A 181 -0.16 15.40 15.20
CA GLU A 181 -1.53 15.17 15.69
C GLU A 181 -2.05 13.75 15.36
N CYS A 182 -1.63 13.19 14.23
CA CYS A 182 -2.06 11.86 13.79
C CYS A 182 -1.33 10.75 14.54
N PHE A 183 0.01 10.79 14.55
CA PHE A 183 0.89 9.71 15.00
C PHE A 183 1.56 9.98 16.36
N GLU A 184 1.45 11.20 16.90
CA GLU A 184 1.98 11.59 18.22
C GLU A 184 3.48 11.26 18.36
N GLU A 185 3.89 10.60 19.45
CA GLU A 185 5.28 10.19 19.68
C GLU A 185 5.82 9.20 18.64
N LEU A 186 4.96 8.59 17.81
CA LEU A 186 5.37 7.69 16.74
C LEU A 186 5.59 8.40 15.40
N THR A 187 5.34 9.72 15.30
CA THR A 187 5.62 10.50 14.08
C THR A 187 7.03 10.31 13.51
N PRO A 188 8.12 10.20 14.33
CA PRO A 188 9.46 9.94 13.80
C PRO A 188 9.62 8.64 12.99
N HIS A 189 8.65 7.72 13.06
CA HIS A 189 8.62 6.48 12.28
C HIS A 189 7.88 6.60 10.94
N ILE A 190 7.35 7.79 10.62
CA ILE A 190 6.80 8.08 9.30
C ILE A 190 7.92 8.62 8.41
N HIS A 191 8.43 7.77 7.54
CA HIS A 191 9.57 8.10 6.66
C HIS A 191 9.15 8.60 5.28
N ALA A 192 7.92 8.29 4.86
CA ALA A 192 7.37 8.67 3.57
C ALA A 192 5.89 9.02 3.67
N ILE A 193 5.40 9.81 2.71
CA ILE A 193 3.98 10.01 2.41
C ILE A 193 3.73 9.80 0.92
N GLU A 194 2.54 9.34 0.59
CA GLU A 194 2.10 9.30 -0.81
C GLU A 194 1.42 10.63 -1.17
N THR A 195 1.83 11.24 -2.29
CA THR A 195 1.28 12.53 -2.73
C THR A 195 -0.20 12.42 -3.14
N GLY A 196 -0.61 11.25 -3.65
CA GLY A 196 -1.92 11.01 -4.25
C GLY A 196 -2.12 11.76 -5.57
N LEU A 197 -3.32 11.66 -6.12
CA LEU A 197 -3.70 12.29 -7.39
C LEU A 197 -4.00 13.79 -7.28
N SER A 198 -4.19 14.29 -6.05
CA SER A 198 -4.62 15.67 -5.76
C SER A 198 -3.45 16.62 -5.46
N SER A 199 -2.20 16.13 -5.45
CA SER A 199 -1.03 16.96 -5.19
C SER A 199 0.18 16.50 -5.98
N ASP A 200 1.11 17.43 -6.24
CA ASP A 200 2.41 17.13 -6.84
C ASP A 200 3.54 17.34 -5.81
N PRO A 201 4.77 16.88 -6.10
CA PRO A 201 5.91 17.10 -5.21
C PRO A 201 6.20 18.58 -4.91
N ARG A 202 5.96 19.50 -5.85
CA ARG A 202 6.23 20.94 -5.64
C ARG A 202 5.27 21.56 -4.64
N MET A 203 4.00 21.14 -4.63
CA MET A 203 3.01 21.54 -3.64
C MET A 203 3.44 21.10 -2.23
N ASN A 204 3.85 19.85 -2.09
CA ASN A 204 4.29 19.28 -0.81
C ASN A 204 5.53 20.00 -0.27
N ARG A 205 6.49 20.37 -1.13
CA ARG A 205 7.70 21.12 -0.76
C ARG A 205 7.46 22.58 -0.37
N ARG A 206 6.21 23.06 -0.37
CA ARG A 206 5.87 24.37 0.22
C ARG A 206 5.70 24.32 1.74
N LEU A 207 5.65 23.13 2.32
CA LEU A 207 5.42 22.92 3.74
C LEU A 207 6.68 22.34 4.39
N SER A 208 7.36 23.15 5.21
CA SER A 208 8.62 22.75 5.84
C SER A 208 8.49 21.53 6.75
N GLN A 209 7.29 21.26 7.27
CA GLN A 209 7.00 20.03 8.04
C GLN A 209 7.19 18.73 7.23
N LEU A 210 7.25 18.82 5.89
CA LEU A 210 7.45 17.68 5.00
C LEU A 210 8.88 17.62 4.41
N ASP A 211 9.78 18.53 4.79
CA ASP A 211 11.13 18.59 4.21
C ASP A 211 11.93 17.30 4.50
N GLY A 212 11.78 16.74 5.70
CA GLY A 212 12.40 15.47 6.11
C GLY A 212 11.68 14.21 5.62
N ILE A 213 10.55 14.35 4.91
CA ILE A 213 9.72 13.23 4.47
C ILE A 213 10.00 12.89 3.01
N THR A 214 10.11 11.60 2.72
CA THR A 214 10.20 11.08 1.36
C THR A 214 8.83 11.13 0.69
N LEU A 215 8.76 11.70 -0.51
CA LEU A 215 7.53 11.74 -1.29
C LEU A 215 7.52 10.57 -2.28
N ILE A 216 6.46 9.76 -2.23
CA ILE A 216 6.19 8.74 -3.25
C ILE A 216 4.89 9.07 -3.99
N SER A 217 4.79 8.62 -5.24
CA SER A 217 3.61 8.84 -6.08
C SER A 217 3.26 7.53 -6.76
N ASN A 218 2.16 6.94 -6.35
CA ASN A 218 1.63 5.69 -6.88
C ASN A 218 0.26 5.94 -7.51
N SER A 219 -0.27 4.94 -8.21
CA SER A 219 -1.48 5.08 -9.01
C SER A 219 -2.79 4.97 -8.23
N ASP A 220 -2.82 4.24 -7.11
CA ASP A 220 -4.06 3.75 -6.50
C ASP A 220 -4.91 2.98 -7.55
N ALA A 221 -4.25 2.09 -8.30
CA ALA A 221 -4.86 1.43 -9.44
C ALA A 221 -5.99 0.48 -9.02
N HIS A 222 -7.15 0.68 -9.66
CA HIS A 222 -8.33 -0.19 -9.58
C HIS A 222 -8.57 -0.96 -10.90
N SER A 223 -7.67 -0.83 -11.88
CA SER A 223 -7.67 -1.52 -13.17
C SER A 223 -6.23 -1.83 -13.56
N PRO A 224 -5.95 -2.99 -14.20
CA PRO A 224 -4.60 -3.31 -14.63
C PRO A 224 -4.24 -2.58 -15.94
N ARG A 225 -5.22 -2.04 -16.66
CA ARG A 225 -5.08 -1.30 -17.93
C ARG A 225 -5.26 0.19 -17.72
#